data_AF-A0A4Q7LTH8-F1
#
_entry.id   AF-A0A4Q7LTH8-F1
#
_cell.length_a   1.000
_cell.length_b   1.000
_cell.length_c   1.000
_cell.angle_alpha   90.00
_cell.angle_beta   90.00
_cell.angle_gamma   90.00
#
_symmetry.space_group_name_H-M   'P 1'
#
loop_
_entity.id
_entity.type
_entity.pdbx_description
1 polymer ?
#
loop_
_entity_poly.entity_id
_entity_poly.type
_entity_poly.pdbx_seq_one_letter_code
_entity_poly.pdbx_strand_id
1 'polypeptide(L)'
;MNSGERMWLWAQPLLAVVAGVAGIAAIVVRALGEFSYLPSVQAVVTGVLVLPGLALSLGINHLIVRARRPARLTSGEKILLIVQVLIVIVTVLTSLDQAALIGGYLLWPLLIAASVTACVTMARTTLALRRAATAEPVGMAPEVSTP
;
A
#
# COMPACT_ATOMS: atom_id res chain seq x y z
N MET A 1 16.30 15.77 -2.30
CA MET A 1 15.63 14.46 -2.41
C MET A 1 16.29 13.72 -3.56
N ASN A 2 16.83 12.52 -3.34
CA ASN A 2 17.50 11.78 -4.41
C ASN A 2 16.45 11.17 -5.36
N SER A 3 16.84 10.83 -6.60
CA SER A 3 15.90 10.28 -7.60
C SER A 3 15.25 8.96 -7.16
N GLY A 4 15.94 8.15 -6.34
CA GLY A 4 15.40 6.90 -5.79
C GLY A 4 14.27 7.11 -4.79
N GLU A 5 14.39 8.06 -3.87
CA GLU A 5 13.35 8.42 -2.89
C GLU A 5 12.09 8.93 -3.59
N ARG A 6 12.27 9.71 -4.66
CA ARG A 6 11.17 10.19 -5.50
C ARG A 6 10.43 9.04 -6.20
N MET A 7 11.16 8.02 -6.68
CA MET A 7 10.57 6.83 -7.28
C MET A 7 9.71 6.05 -6.26
N TRP A 8 10.21 5.88 -5.02
CA TRP A 8 9.45 5.23 -3.94
C TRP A 8 8.15 5.95 -3.57
N LEU A 9 8.15 7.29 -3.61
CA LEU A 9 6.93 8.07 -3.36
C LEU A 9 5.86 7.89 -4.45
N TRP A 10 6.27 7.67 -5.69
CA TRP A 10 5.37 7.43 -6.82
C TRP A 10 4.98 5.96 -7.00
N ALA A 11 5.71 5.03 -6.40
CA ALA A 11 5.38 3.61 -6.46
C ALA A 11 4.00 3.29 -5.88
N GLN A 12 3.66 3.85 -4.71
CA GLN A 12 2.36 3.63 -4.07
C GLN A 12 1.15 4.09 -4.93
N PRO A 13 1.09 5.34 -5.42
CA PRO A 13 -0.04 5.79 -6.23
C PRO A 13 -0.09 5.08 -7.59
N LEU A 14 1.06 4.75 -8.19
CA LEU A 14 1.09 4.01 -9.45
C LEU A 14 0.54 2.60 -9.29
N LEU A 15 0.96 1.89 -8.24
CA LEU A 15 0.40 0.57 -7.89
C LEU A 15 -1.09 0.66 -7.53
N ALA A 16 -1.52 1.73 -6.85
CA ALA A 16 -2.93 1.96 -6.55
C ALA A 16 -3.76 2.10 -7.83
N VAL A 17 -3.29 2.88 -8.81
CA VAL A 17 -3.96 3.04 -10.10
C VAL A 17 -4.02 1.71 -10.85
N VAL A 18 -2.90 0.98 -10.93
CA VAL A 18 -2.86 -0.33 -11.61
C VAL A 18 -3.84 -1.31 -10.95
N ALA A 19 -3.82 -1.44 -9.63
CA ALA A 19 -4.74 -2.31 -8.91
C ALA A 19 -6.20 -1.86 -9.07
N GLY A 20 -6.47 -0.55 -9.05
CA GLY A 20 -7.80 0.00 -9.24
C GLY A 20 -8.34 -0.27 -10.64
N VAL A 21 -7.56 -0.05 -11.68
CA VAL A 21 -7.94 -0.32 -13.08
C VAL A 21 -8.21 -1.82 -13.27
N ALA A 22 -7.32 -2.68 -12.78
CA ALA A 22 -7.51 -4.13 -12.87
C ALA A 22 -8.77 -4.58 -12.13
N GLY A 23 -9.06 -3.99 -10.96
CA GLY A 23 -10.27 -4.31 -10.21
C GLY A 23 -11.56 -3.83 -10.89
N ILE A 24 -11.55 -2.62 -11.45
CA ILE A 24 -12.67 -2.10 -12.25
C ILE A 24 -12.91 -2.99 -13.47
N ALA A 25 -11.84 -3.39 -14.18
CA ALA A 25 -11.96 -4.30 -15.32
C ALA A 25 -12.61 -5.63 -14.92
N ALA A 26 -12.20 -6.22 -13.79
CA ALA A 26 -12.80 -7.45 -13.28
C ALA A 26 -14.30 -7.27 -12.91
N ILE A 27 -14.68 -6.13 -12.34
CA ILE A 27 -16.09 -5.80 -12.04
C ILE A 27 -16.89 -5.70 -13.32
N VAL A 28 -16.36 -5.02 -14.35
CA VAL A 28 -17.02 -4.86 -15.66
C VAL A 28 -17.19 -6.23 -16.33
N VAL A 29 -16.14 -7.03 -16.40
CA VAL A 29 -16.18 -8.39 -16.97
C VAL A 29 -17.23 -9.25 -16.26
N ARG A 30 -17.28 -9.22 -14.92
CA ARG A 30 -18.29 -9.92 -14.14
C ARG A 30 -19.70 -9.42 -14.44
N ALA A 31 -19.90 -8.11 -14.57
CA ALA A 31 -21.20 -7.50 -14.87
C ALA A 31 -21.70 -7.87 -16.28
N LEU A 32 -20.78 -8.08 -17.22
CA LEU A 32 -21.09 -8.54 -18.58
C LEU A 32 -21.33 -10.06 -18.67
N GLY A 33 -21.08 -10.82 -17.60
CA GLY A 33 -21.22 -12.28 -17.60
C GLY A 33 -20.10 -13.02 -18.34
N GLU A 34 -19.01 -12.33 -18.70
CA GLU A 34 -17.89 -12.85 -19.49
C GLU A 34 -16.88 -13.59 -18.60
N PHE A 35 -17.29 -14.70 -18.00
CA PHE A 35 -16.45 -15.50 -17.10
C PHE A 35 -15.26 -16.19 -17.81
N SER A 36 -15.23 -16.18 -19.13
CA SER A 36 -14.10 -16.61 -19.96
C SER A 36 -12.78 -15.91 -19.57
N TYR A 37 -12.85 -14.66 -19.11
CA TYR A 37 -11.69 -13.89 -18.65
C TYR A 37 -11.43 -13.97 -17.13
N LEU A 38 -12.33 -14.63 -16.38
CA LEU A 38 -12.21 -14.84 -14.93
C LEU A 38 -12.30 -16.35 -14.66
N PRO A 39 -11.22 -17.10 -14.94
CA PRO A 39 -11.25 -18.55 -15.10
C PRO A 39 -11.61 -19.31 -13.81
N SER A 40 -11.53 -18.65 -12.65
CA SER A 40 -11.73 -19.27 -11.34
C SER A 40 -12.49 -18.35 -10.38
N VAL A 41 -13.11 -18.93 -9.34
CA VAL A 41 -13.68 -18.17 -8.20
C VAL A 41 -12.60 -17.30 -7.56
N GLN A 42 -11.36 -17.78 -7.52
CA GLN A 42 -10.23 -17.02 -7.02
C GLN A 42 -9.95 -15.78 -7.85
N ALA A 43 -10.03 -15.85 -9.19
CA ALA A 43 -9.88 -14.70 -10.08
C ALA A 43 -10.98 -13.66 -9.84
N VAL A 44 -12.23 -14.10 -9.66
CA VAL A 44 -13.36 -13.21 -9.36
C VAL A 44 -13.14 -12.47 -8.03
N VAL A 45 -12.81 -13.19 -6.96
CA VAL A 45 -12.59 -12.58 -5.64
C VAL A 45 -11.37 -11.65 -5.65
N THR A 46 -10.28 -12.09 -6.27
CA THR A 46 -9.05 -11.29 -6.38
C THR A 46 -9.32 -10.00 -7.15
N GLY A 47 -9.96 -10.10 -8.31
CA GLY A 47 -10.28 -8.97 -9.16
C GLY A 47 -11.30 -8.01 -8.53
N VAL A 48 -12.39 -8.52 -7.97
CA VAL A 48 -13.51 -7.66 -7.53
C VAL A 48 -13.33 -7.11 -6.12
N LEU A 49 -12.60 -7.82 -5.24
CA LEU A 49 -12.48 -7.44 -3.83
C LEU A 49 -11.04 -7.08 -3.46
N VAL A 50 -10.07 -7.95 -3.79
CA VAL A 50 -8.69 -7.82 -3.30
C VAL A 50 -7.97 -6.65 -3.98
N LEU A 51 -8.02 -6.55 -5.31
CA LEU A 51 -7.34 -5.47 -6.05
C LEU A 51 -7.94 -4.08 -5.74
N PRO A 52 -9.27 -3.88 -5.69
CA PRO A 52 -9.85 -2.61 -5.24
C PRO A 52 -9.48 -2.27 -3.79
N GLY A 53 -9.50 -3.25 -2.88
CA GLY A 53 -9.10 -3.04 -1.48
C GLY A 53 -7.64 -2.63 -1.35
N LEU A 54 -6.75 -3.26 -2.12
CA LEU A 54 -5.34 -2.89 -2.21
C LEU A 54 -5.16 -1.47 -2.75
N ALA A 55 -5.89 -1.10 -3.82
CA ALA A 55 -5.84 0.24 -4.39
C ALA A 55 -6.20 1.30 -3.36
N LEU A 56 -7.27 1.08 -2.59
CA LEU A 56 -7.68 1.95 -1.49
C LEU A 56 -6.61 2.03 -0.39
N SER A 57 -6.04 0.90 0.04
CA SER A 57 -4.98 0.87 1.05
C SER A 57 -3.74 1.65 0.61
N LEU A 58 -3.28 1.45 -0.63
CA LEU A 58 -2.15 2.17 -1.21
C LEU A 58 -2.43 3.67 -1.35
N GLY A 59 -3.65 4.04 -1.73
CA GLY A 59 -4.10 5.43 -1.78
C GLY A 59 -4.04 6.10 -0.41
N ILE A 60 -4.58 5.44 0.63
CA ILE A 60 -4.52 5.94 2.02
C ILE A 60 -3.07 6.08 2.48
N ASN A 61 -2.23 5.07 2.24
CA ASN A 61 -0.81 5.08 2.57
C ASN A 61 -0.08 6.26 1.90
N HIS A 62 -0.36 6.53 0.63
CA HIS A 62 0.21 7.67 -0.08
C HIS A 62 -0.21 9.01 0.55
N LEU A 63 -1.49 9.16 0.92
CA LEU A 63 -1.98 10.36 1.61
C LEU A 63 -1.28 10.57 2.96
N ILE A 64 -1.10 9.52 3.74
CA ILE A 64 -0.39 9.55 5.03
C ILE A 64 1.07 10.00 4.83
N VAL A 65 1.78 9.43 3.85
CA VAL A 65 3.18 9.77 3.58
C VAL A 65 3.32 11.21 3.06
N ARG A 66 2.41 11.67 2.19
CA ARG A 66 2.38 13.07 1.73
C ARG A 66 2.16 14.07 2.86
N ALA A 67 1.50 13.66 3.93
CA ALA A 67 1.28 14.50 5.10
C ALA A 67 2.50 14.63 6.03
N ARG A 68 3.65 14.00 5.70
CA ARG A 68 4.93 14.12 6.40
C ARG A 68 5.81 15.24 5.81
N ARG A 69 6.60 15.89 6.66
CA ARG A 69 7.67 16.81 6.24
C ARG A 69 8.99 16.36 6.87
N PRO A 70 9.97 15.86 6.08
CA PRO A 70 9.92 15.62 4.63
C PRO A 70 9.11 14.36 4.26
N ALA A 71 8.45 14.38 3.09
CA ALA A 71 7.73 13.22 2.57
C ALA A 71 8.73 12.12 2.14
N ARG A 72 8.92 11.10 2.99
CA ARG A 72 9.80 9.95 2.71
C ARG A 72 9.22 8.67 3.33
N LEU A 73 9.43 7.55 2.64
CA LEU A 73 9.20 6.22 3.21
C LEU A 73 10.42 5.77 4.01
N THR A 74 10.19 5.23 5.19
CA THR A 74 11.22 4.55 5.99
C THR A 74 11.65 3.23 5.34
N SER A 75 12.82 2.69 5.70
CA SER A 75 13.29 1.41 5.17
C SER A 75 12.31 0.26 5.44
N GLY A 76 11.68 0.24 6.62
CA GLY A 76 10.64 -0.75 6.95
C GLY A 76 9.39 -0.61 6.08
N GLU A 77 8.95 0.62 5.80
CA GLU A 77 7.79 0.89 4.92
C GLU A 77 8.06 0.45 3.47
N LYS A 78 9.30 0.59 3.00
CA LYS A 78 9.71 0.09 1.67
C LYS A 78 9.66 -1.44 1.61
N ILE A 79 10.15 -2.13 2.64
CA ILE A 79 10.10 -3.60 2.72
C ILE A 79 8.66 -4.08 2.72
N LEU A 80 7.79 -3.46 3.53
CA LEU A 80 6.36 -3.80 3.56
C LEU A 80 5.68 -3.61 2.20
N LEU A 81 6.04 -2.54 1.47
CA LEU A 81 5.54 -2.32 0.12
C LEU A 81 6.02 -3.41 -0.86
N ILE A 82 7.30 -3.79 -0.80
CA ILE A 82 7.85 -4.88 -1.62
C ILE A 82 7.12 -6.19 -1.33
N VAL A 83 6.92 -6.53 -0.05
CA VAL A 83 6.21 -7.74 0.37
C VAL A 83 4.78 -7.74 -0.15
N GLN A 84 4.06 -6.62 -0.05
CA GLN A 84 2.70 -6.51 -0.61
C GLN A 84 2.69 -6.76 -2.11
N VAL A 85 3.60 -6.13 -2.86
CA VAL A 85 3.71 -6.33 -4.32
C VAL A 85 3.98 -7.79 -4.65
N LEU A 86 4.89 -8.44 -3.91
CA LEU A 86 5.21 -9.85 -4.11
C LEU A 86 3.97 -10.74 -3.89
N ILE A 87 3.24 -10.53 -2.79
CA ILE A 87 2.04 -11.31 -2.47
C ILE A 87 0.96 -11.07 -3.54
N VAL A 88 0.79 -9.84 -4.04
CA VAL A 88 -0.15 -9.53 -5.12
C VAL A 88 0.21 -10.27 -6.39
N ILE A 89 1.47 -10.23 -6.81
CA ILE A 89 1.94 -10.93 -8.02
C ILE A 89 1.65 -12.43 -7.89
N VAL A 90 2.00 -13.04 -6.76
CA VAL A 90 1.74 -14.47 -6.51
C VAL A 90 0.23 -14.76 -6.50
N THR A 91 -0.59 -13.89 -5.91
CA THR A 91 -2.06 -14.05 -5.89
C THR A 91 -2.65 -14.00 -7.29
N VAL A 92 -2.21 -13.05 -8.12
CA VAL A 92 -2.66 -12.93 -9.52
C VAL A 92 -2.22 -14.14 -10.33
N LEU A 93 -0.95 -14.56 -10.23
CA LEU A 93 -0.44 -15.71 -10.97
C LEU A 93 -1.18 -17.00 -10.58
N THR A 94 -1.38 -17.23 -9.29
CA THR A 94 -2.13 -18.42 -8.82
C THR A 94 -3.61 -18.35 -9.16
N SER A 95 -4.20 -17.16 -9.32
CA SER A 95 -5.61 -17.03 -9.70
C SER A 95 -5.94 -17.51 -11.12
N LEU A 96 -4.92 -17.61 -11.97
CA LEU A 96 -5.05 -18.14 -13.34
C LEU A 96 -5.23 -19.66 -13.36
N ASP A 97 -4.85 -20.36 -12.29
CA ASP A 97 -5.03 -21.79 -12.15
C ASP A 97 -6.39 -22.10 -11.49
N GLN A 98 -7.23 -22.88 -12.18
CA GLN A 98 -8.55 -23.30 -11.69
C GLN A 98 -8.48 -24.19 -10.45
N ALA A 99 -7.39 -24.93 -10.25
CA ALA A 99 -7.22 -25.83 -9.12
C ALA A 99 -6.64 -25.16 -7.87
N ALA A 100 -6.13 -23.92 -7.99
CA ALA A 100 -5.33 -23.28 -6.96
C ALA A 100 -6.11 -22.54 -5.86
N LEU A 101 -7.37 -22.94 -5.56
CA LEU A 101 -8.21 -22.35 -4.50
C LEU A 101 -7.52 -22.27 -3.13
N ILE A 102 -6.62 -23.21 -2.83
CA ILE A 102 -5.82 -23.24 -1.60
C ILE A 102 -4.87 -22.04 -1.54
N GLY A 103 -4.33 -21.61 -2.69
CA GLY A 103 -3.49 -20.43 -2.81
C GLY A 103 -4.23 -19.16 -2.39
N GLY A 104 -5.45 -18.94 -2.91
CA GLY A 104 -6.29 -17.80 -2.50
C GLY A 104 -6.58 -17.77 -1.00
N TYR A 105 -6.90 -18.93 -0.40
CA TYR A 105 -7.21 -19.04 1.03
C TYR A 105 -6.06 -18.62 1.96
N LEU A 106 -4.81 -18.88 1.57
CA LEU A 106 -3.62 -18.46 2.32
C LEU A 106 -3.18 -17.04 1.96
N LEU A 107 -3.25 -16.67 0.68
CA LEU A 107 -2.70 -15.41 0.18
C LEU A 107 -3.58 -14.21 0.50
N TRP A 108 -4.91 -14.33 0.49
CA TRP A 108 -5.79 -13.18 0.79
C TRP A 108 -5.63 -12.70 2.23
N PRO A 109 -5.67 -13.56 3.28
CA PRO A 109 -5.45 -13.12 4.66
C PRO A 109 -4.06 -12.52 4.85
N LEU A 110 -3.02 -13.09 4.22
CA LEU A 110 -1.66 -12.55 4.27
C LEU A 110 -1.58 -11.15 3.65
N LEU A 111 -2.22 -10.94 2.50
CA LEU A 111 -2.26 -9.64 1.83
C LEU A 111 -3.01 -8.59 2.66
N ILE A 112 -4.14 -8.98 3.26
CA ILE A 112 -4.90 -8.12 4.18
C ILE A 112 -4.03 -7.76 5.40
N ALA A 113 -3.41 -8.74 6.04
CA ALA A 113 -2.53 -8.52 7.19
C ALA A 113 -1.35 -7.60 6.83
N ALA A 114 -0.71 -7.82 5.69
CA ALA A 114 0.37 -6.97 5.19
C ALA A 114 -0.10 -5.53 4.91
N SER A 115 -1.31 -5.37 4.35
CA SER A 115 -1.94 -4.07 4.07
C SER A 115 -2.23 -3.30 5.34
N VAL A 116 -2.89 -3.95 6.31
CA VAL A 116 -3.19 -3.37 7.62
C VAL A 116 -1.90 -3.02 8.36
N THR A 117 -0.91 -3.91 8.35
CA THR A 117 0.37 -3.67 9.03
C THR A 117 1.10 -2.47 8.42
N ALA A 118 1.12 -2.33 7.10
CA ALA A 118 1.70 -1.16 6.44
C ALA A 118 0.94 0.12 6.80
N CYS A 119 -0.39 0.13 6.74
CA CYS A 119 -1.21 1.28 7.15
C CYS A 119 -0.90 1.70 8.60
N VAL A 120 -0.94 0.74 9.53
CA VAL A 120 -0.68 1.01 10.96
C VAL A 120 0.75 1.50 11.16
N THR A 121 1.73 0.88 10.51
CA THR A 121 3.14 1.27 10.62
C THR A 121 3.34 2.69 10.12
N MET A 122 2.80 3.01 8.94
CA MET A 122 2.88 4.36 8.35
C MET A 122 2.13 5.38 9.19
N ALA A 123 0.97 5.06 9.76
CA ALA A 123 0.25 5.97 10.64
C ALA A 123 1.04 6.24 11.93
N ARG A 124 1.58 5.19 12.57
CA ARG A 124 2.36 5.32 13.83
C ARG A 124 3.64 6.10 13.63
N THR A 125 4.42 5.81 12.58
CA THR A 125 5.67 6.55 12.29
C THR A 125 5.37 8.01 11.95
N THR A 126 4.27 8.30 11.22
CA THR A 126 3.84 9.68 10.95
C THR A 126 3.48 10.43 12.24
N LEU A 127 2.71 9.79 13.13
CA LEU A 127 2.31 10.39 14.41
C LEU A 127 3.50 10.61 15.33
N ALA A 128 4.45 9.67 15.38
CA ALA A 128 5.68 9.81 16.15
C ALA A 128 6.52 11.01 15.66
N LEU A 129 6.67 11.17 14.33
CA LEU A 129 7.36 12.32 13.74
C LEU A 129 6.66 13.65 14.08
N ARG A 130 5.32 13.69 14.03
CA ARG A 130 4.56 14.88 14.42
C ARG A 130 4.75 15.24 15.88
N ARG A 131 4.66 14.25 16.79
CA ARG A 131 4.88 14.46 18.23
C ARG A 131 6.29 14.94 18.54
N ALA A 132 7.30 14.36 17.92
CA ALA A 132 8.69 14.80 18.08
C ALA A 132 8.88 16.26 17.64
N ALA A 133 8.28 16.65 16.51
CA ALA A 133 8.34 18.04 16.04
C ALA A 133 7.60 19.05 16.94
N THR A 134 6.59 18.60 17.72
CA THR A 134 5.88 19.47 18.67
C THR A 134 6.54 19.51 20.05
N ALA A 135 7.32 18.48 20.41
CA ALA A 135 8.07 18.41 21.65
C ALA A 135 9.37 19.24 21.63
N GLU A 136 9.72 19.80 20.48
CA GLU A 136 10.86 20.70 20.30
C GLU A 136 10.41 22.18 20.41
N PRO A 137 10.17 22.69 21.63
CA PRO A 137 10.62 24.05 21.97
C PRO A 137 11.06 24.26 23.45
N VAL A 138 11.91 25.27 23.68
CA VAL A 138 12.45 25.81 24.97
C VAL A 138 13.77 25.21 25.49
N GLY A 139 14.80 25.10 24.64
CA GLY A 139 16.17 24.80 25.09
C GLY A 139 17.28 25.67 24.48
N MET A 140 16.95 26.58 23.56
CA MET A 140 17.93 27.35 22.82
C MET A 140 17.47 28.80 22.67
N ALA A 141 17.34 29.50 23.79
CA ALA A 141 17.53 30.95 23.77
C ALA A 141 19.05 31.17 23.79
N PRO A 142 19.65 31.87 22.81
CA PRO A 142 21.03 32.30 22.95
C PRO A 142 21.07 33.24 24.15
N GLU A 143 21.84 32.87 25.17
CA GLU A 143 22.19 33.74 26.27
C GLU A 143 22.90 34.96 25.66
N VAL A 144 22.16 36.06 25.54
CA VAL A 144 22.71 37.35 25.12
C VAL A 144 23.57 37.81 26.27
N SER A 145 24.86 37.51 26.20
CA SER A 145 25.90 38.18 26.99
C SER A 145 25.90 39.65 26.58
N THR A 146 25.28 40.49 27.41
CA THR A 146 25.50 41.94 27.36
C THR A 146 26.79 42.27 28.13
N PRO A 147 27.58 43.26 27.64
CA PRO A 147 28.84 43.68 28.23
C PRO A 147 28.70 44.38 29.58
#